data_AF-A0A963JW89-F1
#
_entry.id   AF-A0A963JW89-F1
#
_cell.length_a   1.000
_cell.length_b   1.000
_cell.length_c   1.000
_cell.angle_alpha   90.00
_cell.angle_beta   90.00
_cell.angle_gamma   90.00
#
_symmetry.space_group_name_H-M   'P 1'
#
loop_
_entity.id
_entity.type
_entity.pdbx_description
1 polymer ?
#
loop_
_entity_poly.entity_id
_entity_poly.type
_entity_poly.pdbx_seq_one_letter_code
_entity_poly.pdbx_strand_id
1 'polypeptide(L)'
;MAEPSIVGVDWGTSSLRACLLGPDSAVLAERQSEDGILKVEGGAFAPVLRRELAALEAPAGLPIVLSGMITSRQGWHECPYLACPADAKALANALHRVTEPGLGPLHFVTGLEYASPDGLPDVMRGEETQIIGQDDLAPGEIVVLPGTHSKWVAVEEGRIMRFRTWMTGEVFAVLKGHSILGRLMRDAPADAAGFARGVAAGLEGPGLLGRLFSARTLPLTGRLAETAVADYLSGLLIGTEIA
;
A
#
# COMPACT_ATOMS: atom_id res chain seq x y z
N MET A 1 -0.39 -26.96 -20.64
CA MET A 1 -0.52 -25.91 -19.59
C MET A 1 0.89 -25.50 -19.21
N ALA A 2 1.13 -24.23 -18.95
CA ALA A 2 2.47 -23.78 -18.56
C ALA A 2 2.84 -24.36 -17.18
N GLU A 3 4.09 -24.76 -16.99
CA GLU A 3 4.54 -25.38 -15.74
C GLU A 3 4.70 -24.32 -14.63
N PRO A 4 4.15 -24.53 -13.42
CA PRO A 4 4.35 -23.60 -12.31
C PRO A 4 5.83 -23.48 -11.92
N SER A 5 6.31 -22.26 -11.70
CA SER A 5 7.73 -21.95 -11.46
C SER A 5 7.98 -21.28 -10.10
N ILE A 6 7.07 -20.40 -9.65
CA ILE A 6 7.24 -19.61 -8.43
C ILE A 6 5.88 -19.19 -7.87
N VAL A 7 5.82 -18.95 -6.56
CA VAL A 7 4.67 -18.32 -5.92
C VAL A 7 5.04 -16.93 -5.43
N GLY A 8 4.32 -15.91 -5.86
CA GLY A 8 4.39 -14.57 -5.30
C GLY A 8 3.33 -14.39 -4.22
N VAL A 9 3.69 -13.84 -3.06
CA VAL A 9 2.79 -13.58 -1.95
C VAL A 9 2.95 -12.13 -1.50
N ASP A 10 1.88 -11.34 -1.64
CA ASP A 10 1.76 -10.03 -1.03
C ASP A 10 0.93 -10.15 0.25
N TRP A 11 1.58 -9.93 1.38
CA TRP A 11 0.98 -10.17 2.69
C TRP A 11 1.00 -8.88 3.52
N GLY A 12 -0.11 -8.14 3.39
CA GLY A 12 -0.32 -6.86 4.03
C GLY A 12 -0.88 -6.96 5.44
N THR A 13 -1.19 -5.78 6.00
CA THR A 13 -1.73 -5.63 7.36
C THR A 13 -3.07 -6.35 7.55
N SER A 14 -3.97 -6.26 6.57
CA SER A 14 -5.36 -6.71 6.65
C SER A 14 -5.75 -7.80 5.64
N SER A 15 -4.89 -8.11 4.67
CA SER A 15 -5.16 -9.12 3.65
C SER A 15 -3.89 -9.84 3.20
N LEU A 16 -4.08 -11.00 2.58
CA LEU A 16 -3.06 -11.78 1.90
C LEU A 16 -3.51 -12.04 0.47
N ARG A 17 -2.59 -11.88 -0.48
CA ARG A 17 -2.75 -12.24 -1.89
C ARG A 17 -1.62 -13.17 -2.30
N ALA A 18 -1.93 -14.25 -3.01
CA ALA A 18 -0.96 -15.19 -3.53
C ALA A 18 -1.24 -15.48 -5.00
N CYS A 19 -0.18 -15.50 -5.81
CA CYS A 19 -0.24 -15.81 -7.24
C CYS A 19 0.70 -16.97 -7.55
N LEU A 20 0.19 -18.00 -8.21
CA LEU A 20 0.99 -19.07 -8.80
C LEU A 20 1.41 -18.63 -10.20
N LEU A 21 2.71 -18.51 -10.41
CA LEU A 21 3.29 -18.00 -11.65
C LEU A 21 3.98 -19.12 -12.43
N GLY A 22 3.83 -19.09 -13.76
CA GLY A 22 4.55 -19.92 -14.72
C GLY A 22 5.74 -19.19 -15.35
N PRO A 23 6.26 -19.67 -16.50
CA PRO A 23 7.24 -18.94 -17.30
C PRO A 23 6.68 -17.60 -17.77
N ASP A 24 7.58 -16.65 -18.04
CA ASP A 24 7.24 -15.31 -18.58
C ASP A 24 6.17 -14.57 -17.76
N SER A 25 6.20 -14.74 -16.44
CA SER A 25 5.25 -14.14 -15.48
C SER A 25 3.78 -14.49 -15.72
N ALA A 26 3.49 -15.60 -16.43
CA ALA A 26 2.13 -16.06 -16.67
C ALA A 26 1.42 -16.41 -15.35
N VAL A 27 0.32 -15.72 -15.03
CA VAL A 27 -0.50 -16.00 -13.85
C VAL A 27 -1.33 -17.26 -14.11
N LEU A 28 -1.06 -18.33 -13.36
CA LEU A 28 -1.71 -19.63 -13.49
C LEU A 28 -2.89 -19.80 -12.53
N ALA A 29 -2.76 -19.22 -11.33
CA ALA A 29 -3.83 -19.18 -10.34
C ALA A 29 -3.60 -17.98 -9.40
N GLU A 30 -4.68 -17.45 -8.85
CA GLU A 30 -4.65 -16.38 -7.87
C GLU A 30 -5.53 -16.74 -6.68
N ARG A 31 -5.14 -16.23 -5.52
CA ARG A 31 -5.92 -16.38 -4.32
C ARG A 31 -5.79 -15.15 -3.43
N GLN A 32 -6.91 -14.77 -2.83
CA GLN A 32 -6.97 -13.68 -1.86
C GLN A 32 -7.71 -14.14 -0.61
N SER A 33 -7.28 -13.64 0.54
CA SER A 33 -7.98 -13.79 1.81
C SER A 33 -7.85 -12.53 2.66
N GLU A 34 -8.63 -12.49 3.74
CA GLU A 34 -8.53 -11.44 4.74
C GLU A 34 -7.52 -11.79 5.85
N ASP A 35 -6.64 -12.77 5.66
CA ASP A 35 -5.65 -13.22 6.64
C ASP A 35 -4.40 -12.32 6.67
N GLY A 36 -4.60 -11.00 6.76
CA GLY A 36 -3.50 -10.05 6.97
C GLY A 36 -2.74 -10.32 8.28
N ILE A 37 -1.53 -9.76 8.39
CA ILE A 37 -0.62 -10.07 9.51
C ILE A 37 -1.24 -9.79 10.89
N LEU A 38 -2.18 -8.84 11.00
CA LEU A 38 -2.85 -8.52 12.28
C LEU A 38 -3.83 -9.60 12.74
N LYS A 39 -4.29 -10.48 11.85
CA LYS A 39 -5.18 -11.60 12.20
C LYS A 39 -4.40 -12.88 12.55
N VAL A 40 -3.08 -12.89 12.34
CA VAL A 40 -2.26 -14.06 12.63
C VAL A 40 -1.83 -14.04 14.10
N GLU A 41 -2.47 -14.89 14.90
CA GLU A 41 -2.18 -14.98 16.32
C GLU A 41 -0.92 -15.79 16.61
N GLY A 42 -0.17 -15.39 17.64
CA GLY A 42 0.97 -16.16 18.16
C GLY A 42 2.12 -16.38 17.16
N GLY A 43 2.20 -15.58 16.09
CA GLY A 43 3.21 -15.76 15.04
C GLY A 43 2.99 -16.99 14.17
N ALA A 44 1.76 -17.54 14.11
CA ALA A 44 1.41 -18.73 13.34
C ALA A 44 1.34 -18.48 11.81
N PHE A 45 2.34 -17.80 11.24
CA PHE A 45 2.39 -17.46 9.81
C PHE A 45 2.59 -18.68 8.92
N ALA A 46 3.47 -19.63 9.29
CA ALA A 46 3.70 -20.81 8.46
C ALA A 46 2.44 -21.68 8.24
N PRO A 47 1.65 -22.01 9.28
CA PRO A 47 0.37 -22.70 9.09
C PRO A 47 -0.62 -21.94 8.19
N VAL A 48 -0.71 -20.62 8.33
CA VAL A 48 -1.55 -19.79 7.46
C VAL A 48 -1.08 -19.92 6.02
N LEU A 49 0.21 -19.67 5.75
CA LEU A 49 0.76 -19.78 4.40
C LEU A 49 0.53 -21.16 3.78
N ARG A 50 0.74 -22.25 4.53
CA ARG A 50 0.47 -23.62 4.05
C ARG A 50 -1.00 -23.80 3.61
N ARG A 51 -1.96 -23.27 4.39
CA ARG A 51 -3.38 -23.32 4.04
C ARG A 51 -3.68 -22.53 2.77
N GLU A 52 -3.10 -21.34 2.64
CA GLU A 52 -3.29 -20.47 1.47
C GLU A 52 -2.70 -21.12 0.20
N LEU A 53 -1.51 -21.71 0.29
CA LEU A 53 -0.86 -22.43 -0.81
C LEU A 53 -1.61 -23.70 -1.21
N ALA A 54 -2.12 -24.46 -0.25
CA ALA A 54 -2.93 -25.65 -0.53
C ALA A 54 -4.22 -25.27 -1.25
N ALA A 55 -4.86 -24.18 -0.84
CA ALA A 55 -6.07 -23.68 -1.49
C ALA A 55 -5.80 -22.98 -2.84
N LEU A 56 -4.56 -22.55 -3.10
CA LEU A 56 -4.07 -22.11 -4.41
C LEU A 56 -3.67 -23.30 -5.31
N GLU A 57 -3.71 -24.53 -4.78
CA GLU A 57 -3.24 -25.75 -5.45
C GLU A 57 -1.76 -25.64 -5.91
N ALA A 58 -0.95 -24.88 -5.18
CA ALA A 58 0.45 -24.67 -5.50
C ALA A 58 1.26 -25.98 -5.33
N PRO A 59 2.03 -26.43 -6.34
CA PRO A 59 2.91 -27.58 -6.21
C PRO A 59 3.90 -27.44 -5.05
N ALA A 60 4.19 -28.56 -4.38
CA ALA A 60 5.13 -28.58 -3.27
C ALA A 60 6.56 -28.25 -3.73
N GLY A 61 7.32 -27.54 -2.89
CA GLY A 61 8.74 -27.27 -3.09
C GLY A 61 9.07 -26.08 -4.00
N LEU A 62 8.06 -25.41 -4.60
CA LEU A 62 8.30 -24.19 -5.38
C LEU A 62 8.86 -23.07 -4.49
N PRO A 63 9.76 -22.22 -5.03
CA PRO A 63 10.19 -21.02 -4.33
C PRO A 63 9.01 -20.07 -4.10
N ILE A 64 9.00 -19.41 -2.95
CA ILE A 64 7.95 -18.49 -2.52
C ILE A 64 8.60 -17.13 -2.23
N VAL A 65 8.14 -16.09 -2.90
CA VAL A 65 8.58 -14.70 -2.68
C VAL A 65 7.50 -13.98 -1.88
N LEU A 66 7.87 -13.40 -0.75
CA LEU A 66 6.95 -12.73 0.17
C LEU A 66 7.27 -11.24 0.28
N SER A 67 6.31 -10.38 -0.04
CA SER A 67 6.41 -8.92 0.06
C SER A 67 5.40 -8.35 1.06
N GLY A 68 5.56 -7.08 1.39
CA GLY A 68 4.64 -6.34 2.25
C GLY A 68 4.91 -6.54 3.74
N MET A 69 3.87 -6.35 4.54
CA MET A 69 3.96 -6.22 6.00
C MET A 69 4.39 -7.50 6.73
N ILE A 70 4.33 -8.67 6.08
CA ILE A 70 4.95 -9.91 6.58
C ILE A 70 6.47 -9.78 6.83
N THR A 71 7.10 -8.79 6.21
CA THR A 71 8.53 -8.50 6.37
C THR A 71 8.83 -7.41 7.40
N SER A 72 7.80 -6.87 8.05
CA SER A 72 7.93 -5.84 9.10
C SER A 72 8.32 -6.42 10.45
N ARG A 73 8.59 -5.56 11.44
CA ARG A 73 8.84 -5.94 12.84
C ARG A 73 7.70 -6.74 13.49
N GLN A 74 6.47 -6.56 13.01
CA GLN A 74 5.28 -7.29 13.46
C GLN A 74 4.92 -8.47 12.54
N GLY A 75 5.69 -8.65 11.46
CA GLY A 75 5.53 -9.73 10.52
C GLY A 75 6.21 -11.02 11.00
N TRP A 76 6.44 -11.93 10.05
CA TRP A 76 7.07 -13.21 10.33
C TRP A 76 8.59 -13.06 10.48
N HIS A 77 9.22 -12.36 9.53
CA HIS A 77 10.65 -12.10 9.55
C HIS A 77 10.91 -10.62 9.31
N GLU A 78 11.41 -9.92 10.33
CA GLU A 78 11.80 -8.51 10.19
C GLU A 78 12.97 -8.38 9.21
N CYS A 79 12.73 -7.70 8.09
CA CYS A 79 13.72 -7.44 7.06
C CYS A 79 14.19 -5.97 7.14
N PRO A 80 15.51 -5.71 7.22
CA PRO A 80 16.05 -4.36 7.30
C PRO A 80 15.79 -3.59 6.02
N TYR A 81 15.46 -2.31 6.10
CA TYR A 81 15.23 -1.46 4.92
C TYR A 81 16.50 -1.35 4.05
N LEU A 82 16.31 -1.27 2.75
CA LEU A 82 17.36 -0.93 1.79
C LEU A 82 17.27 0.56 1.44
N ALA A 83 18.41 1.26 1.49
CA ALA A 83 18.46 2.68 1.18
C ALA A 83 18.27 2.95 -0.32
N CYS A 84 17.50 3.99 -0.66
CA CYS A 84 17.46 4.52 -2.02
C CYS A 84 18.79 5.21 -2.41
N PRO A 85 19.17 5.20 -3.70
CA PRO A 85 18.43 4.64 -4.83
C PRO A 85 18.52 3.11 -4.92
N ALA A 86 17.44 2.45 -5.36
CA ALA A 86 17.37 0.99 -5.48
C ALA A 86 16.64 0.54 -6.76
N ASP A 87 17.17 -0.48 -7.45
CA ASP A 87 16.52 -1.18 -8.56
C ASP A 87 16.09 -2.61 -8.16
N ALA A 88 15.43 -3.31 -9.10
CA ALA A 88 15.04 -4.71 -8.94
C ALA A 88 16.22 -5.63 -8.57
N LYS A 89 17.42 -5.37 -9.11
CA LYS A 89 18.62 -6.16 -8.82
C LYS A 89 19.10 -5.94 -7.38
N ALA A 90 19.07 -4.70 -6.89
CA ALA A 90 19.39 -4.37 -5.51
C ALA A 90 18.43 -5.07 -4.54
N LEU A 91 17.12 -5.03 -4.81
CA LEU A 91 16.11 -5.73 -4.02
C LEU A 91 16.30 -7.26 -4.05
N ALA A 92 16.55 -7.84 -5.23
CA ALA A 92 16.80 -9.28 -5.37
C ALA A 92 18.04 -9.75 -4.60
N ASN A 93 19.10 -8.93 -4.57
CA ASN A 93 20.32 -9.23 -3.79
C ASN A 93 20.09 -9.10 -2.28
N ALA A 94 19.14 -8.29 -1.86
CA ALA A 94 18.81 -8.04 -0.46
C ALA A 94 17.74 -9.00 0.12
N LEU A 95 17.24 -9.96 -0.67
CA LEU A 95 16.23 -10.93 -0.22
C LEU A 95 16.69 -11.69 1.02
N HIS A 96 15.87 -11.67 2.08
CA HIS A 96 16.10 -12.49 3.25
C HIS A 96 15.61 -13.91 2.97
N ARG A 97 16.52 -14.89 2.98
CA ARG A 97 16.25 -16.27 2.59
C ARG A 97 16.07 -17.16 3.81
N VAL A 98 14.97 -17.88 3.87
CA VAL A 98 14.61 -18.76 5.00
C VAL A 98 14.16 -20.12 4.48
N THR A 99 14.53 -21.17 5.21
CA THR A 99 13.98 -22.51 5.03
C THR A 99 12.97 -22.79 6.13
N GLU A 100 11.75 -23.14 5.76
CA GLU A 100 10.68 -23.52 6.68
C GLU A 100 10.21 -24.95 6.36
N PRO A 101 10.18 -25.87 7.34
CA PRO A 101 9.77 -27.26 7.09
C PRO A 101 8.40 -27.37 6.40
N GLY A 102 8.32 -28.17 5.34
CA GLY A 102 7.06 -28.39 4.61
C GLY A 102 6.64 -27.24 3.69
N LEU A 103 7.51 -26.25 3.47
CA LEU A 103 7.39 -25.24 2.42
C LEU A 103 8.60 -25.31 1.49
N GLY A 104 8.49 -24.71 0.30
CA GLY A 104 9.66 -24.45 -0.54
C GLY A 104 10.51 -23.30 0.03
N PRO A 105 11.63 -22.95 -0.64
CA PRO A 105 12.49 -21.85 -0.22
C PRO A 105 11.70 -20.54 -0.10
N LEU A 106 11.82 -19.85 1.03
CA LEU A 106 11.16 -18.57 1.27
C LEU A 106 12.14 -17.42 1.03
N HIS A 107 11.67 -16.43 0.28
CA HIS A 107 12.41 -15.22 -0.08
C HIS A 107 11.61 -13.99 0.33
N PHE A 108 12.00 -13.34 1.41
CA PHE A 108 11.32 -12.14 1.91
C PHE A 108 11.92 -10.89 1.28
N VAL A 109 11.07 -10.08 0.64
CA VAL A 109 11.42 -8.80 0.02
C VAL A 109 11.55 -7.73 1.10
N THR A 110 12.68 -7.01 1.09
CA THR A 110 12.87 -5.88 1.99
C THR A 110 12.12 -4.63 1.49
N GLY A 111 11.67 -3.79 2.42
CA GLY A 111 11.20 -2.44 2.10
C GLY A 111 12.33 -1.47 1.78
N LEU A 112 11.97 -0.24 1.40
CA LEU A 112 12.93 0.83 1.13
C LEU A 112 12.87 1.94 2.18
N GLU A 113 14.02 2.58 2.40
CA GLU A 113 14.14 3.82 3.17
C GLU A 113 14.75 4.94 2.33
N TYR A 114 14.31 6.16 2.58
CA TYR A 114 14.87 7.37 1.99
C TYR A 114 15.10 8.42 3.05
N ALA A 115 16.34 8.90 3.13
CA ALA A 115 16.69 10.07 3.94
C ALA A 115 16.45 11.34 3.11
N SER A 116 15.35 12.04 3.38
CA SER A 116 15.01 13.27 2.67
C SER A 116 15.96 14.42 3.04
N PRO A 117 16.22 15.38 2.14
CA PRO A 117 17.11 16.52 2.41
C PRO A 117 16.68 17.42 3.58
N ASP A 118 15.40 17.38 3.96
CA ASP A 118 14.86 18.05 5.16
C ASP A 118 15.18 17.32 6.48
N GLY A 119 15.92 16.21 6.42
CA GLY A 119 16.33 15.42 7.57
C GLY A 119 15.26 14.47 8.11
N LEU A 120 14.09 14.41 7.46
CA LEU A 120 13.02 13.49 7.83
C LEU A 120 13.19 12.16 7.07
N PRO A 121 13.16 11.01 7.76
CA PRO A 121 13.19 9.72 7.08
C PRO A 121 11.82 9.39 6.50
N ASP A 122 11.82 8.66 5.39
CA ASP A 122 10.64 8.05 4.80
C ASP A 122 10.87 6.56 4.55
N VAL A 123 9.81 5.75 4.66
CA VAL A 123 9.86 4.30 4.46
C VAL A 123 8.66 3.78 3.66
N MET A 124 8.88 2.71 2.90
CA MET A 124 7.83 1.93 2.25
C MET A 124 8.10 0.43 2.40
N ARG A 125 7.04 -0.38 2.34
CA ARG A 125 7.15 -1.84 2.49
C ARG A 125 5.97 -2.52 1.80
N GLY A 126 6.24 -3.07 0.62
CA GLY A 126 5.28 -3.63 -0.31
C GLY A 126 5.22 -2.81 -1.61
N GLU A 127 5.20 -1.48 -1.50
CA GLU A 127 5.09 -0.59 -2.65
C GLU A 127 6.32 -0.69 -3.56
N GLU A 128 7.50 -0.96 -3.02
CA GLU A 128 8.71 -1.18 -3.83
C GLU A 128 8.53 -2.33 -4.82
N THR A 129 7.84 -3.39 -4.41
CA THR A 129 7.57 -4.57 -5.24
C THR A 129 6.59 -4.23 -6.37
N GLN A 130 5.60 -3.38 -6.10
CA GLN A 130 4.64 -2.92 -7.12
C GLN A 130 5.33 -2.06 -8.20
N ILE A 131 6.29 -1.23 -7.80
CA ILE A 131 7.00 -0.31 -8.70
C ILE A 131 7.97 -1.07 -9.58
N ILE A 132 8.79 -1.98 -9.04
CA ILE A 132 9.77 -2.73 -9.84
C ILE A 132 9.12 -3.73 -10.81
N GLY A 133 7.85 -4.07 -10.59
CA GLY A 133 7.08 -4.94 -11.49
C GLY A 133 6.47 -4.21 -12.69
N GLN A 134 6.70 -2.90 -12.85
CA GLN A 134 6.23 -2.13 -14.01
C GLN A 134 7.31 -2.11 -15.10
N ASP A 135 6.98 -2.62 -16.29
CA ASP A 135 7.92 -2.74 -17.41
C ASP A 135 8.10 -1.43 -18.23
N ASP A 136 7.20 -0.46 -18.07
CA ASP A 136 7.07 0.71 -18.96
C ASP A 136 7.22 2.08 -18.26
N LEU A 137 7.91 2.14 -17.12
CA LEU A 137 8.15 3.43 -16.45
C LEU A 137 9.11 4.30 -17.26
N ALA A 138 8.62 5.45 -17.74
CA ALA A 138 9.46 6.39 -18.46
C ALA A 138 10.48 7.07 -17.52
N PRO A 139 11.67 7.45 -18.03
CA PRO A 139 12.66 8.15 -17.21
C PRO A 139 12.11 9.45 -16.61
N GLY A 140 12.23 9.60 -15.29
CA GLY A 140 11.79 10.80 -14.58
C GLY A 140 10.31 10.82 -14.21
N GLU A 141 9.60 9.69 -14.35
CA GLU A 141 8.22 9.57 -13.92
C GLU A 141 8.06 9.63 -12.40
N ILE A 142 6.94 10.21 -11.98
CA ILE A 142 6.45 10.13 -10.61
C ILE A 142 5.35 9.09 -10.56
N VAL A 143 5.61 7.99 -9.85
CA VAL A 143 4.61 6.97 -9.56
C VAL A 143 3.87 7.36 -8.29
N VAL A 144 2.55 7.44 -8.35
CA VAL A 144 1.69 7.70 -7.20
C VAL A 144 0.95 6.41 -6.84
N LEU A 145 1.19 5.89 -5.64
CA LEU A 145 0.51 4.71 -5.10
C LEU A 145 -0.44 5.17 -3.97
N PRO A 146 -1.70 5.50 -4.28
CA PRO A 146 -2.64 5.97 -3.27
C PRO A 146 -3.06 4.83 -2.34
N GLY A 147 -3.39 5.17 -1.09
CA GLY A 147 -3.85 4.22 -0.09
C GLY A 147 -4.02 4.86 1.28
N THR A 148 -4.00 4.04 2.34
CA THR A 148 -3.91 4.52 3.73
C THR A 148 -2.75 5.49 3.90
N HIS A 149 -1.61 5.13 3.31
CA HIS A 149 -0.41 5.94 3.18
C HIS A 149 -0.07 6.03 1.69
N SER A 150 -0.41 7.15 1.06
CA SER A 150 -0.07 7.39 -0.33
C SER A 150 1.43 7.57 -0.50
N LYS A 151 2.03 6.95 -1.52
CA LYS A 151 3.45 7.11 -1.86
C LYS A 151 3.60 7.86 -3.17
N TRP A 152 4.40 8.93 -3.15
CA TRP A 152 4.85 9.63 -4.35
C TRP A 152 6.31 9.29 -4.58
N VAL A 153 6.61 8.63 -5.68
CA VAL A 153 7.92 7.99 -5.90
C VAL A 153 8.52 8.47 -7.21
N ALA A 154 9.73 9.03 -7.15
CA ALA A 154 10.48 9.39 -8.35
C ALA A 154 11.29 8.17 -8.83
N VAL A 155 11.11 7.81 -10.10
CA VAL A 155 11.80 6.69 -10.74
C VAL A 155 12.64 7.19 -11.91
N GLU A 156 13.90 6.78 -11.94
CA GLU A 156 14.85 7.12 -13.01
C GLU A 156 15.59 5.84 -13.45
N GLU A 157 15.58 5.53 -14.74
CA GLU A 157 16.29 4.35 -15.31
C GLU A 157 15.98 3.03 -14.56
N GLY A 158 14.71 2.81 -14.19
CA GLY A 158 14.29 1.62 -13.45
C GLY A 158 14.71 1.57 -11.97
N ARG A 159 15.20 2.69 -11.42
CA ARG A 159 15.56 2.83 -10.01
C ARG A 159 14.57 3.73 -9.28
N ILE A 160 14.16 3.30 -8.10
CA ILE A 160 13.46 4.14 -7.12
C ILE A 160 14.49 5.08 -6.50
N MET A 161 14.38 6.37 -6.80
CA MET A 161 15.39 7.38 -6.43
C MET A 161 15.11 8.04 -5.09
N ARG A 162 13.85 8.42 -4.90
CA ARG A 162 13.35 9.11 -3.70
C ARG A 162 11.84 8.96 -3.65
N PHE A 163 11.28 9.10 -2.47
CA PHE A 163 9.85 9.08 -2.30
C PHE A 163 9.40 9.92 -1.11
N ARG A 164 8.09 10.19 -1.07
CA ARG A 164 7.42 10.83 0.06
C ARG A 164 6.10 10.14 0.36
N THR A 165 5.82 9.97 1.64
CA THR A 165 4.57 9.41 2.16
C THR A 165 3.60 10.50 2.58
N TRP A 166 2.33 10.32 2.21
CA TRP A 166 1.21 11.13 2.66
C TRP A 166 0.19 10.24 3.38
N MET A 167 -0.15 10.58 4.62
CA MET A 167 -1.08 9.79 5.44
C MET A 167 -2.56 10.08 5.12
N THR A 168 -2.87 10.40 3.87
CA THR A 168 -4.16 10.95 3.43
C THR A 168 -5.33 10.03 3.76
N GLY A 169 -5.21 8.73 3.45
CA GLY A 169 -6.25 7.74 3.75
C GLY A 169 -6.42 7.50 5.24
N GLU A 170 -5.33 7.42 6.01
CA GLU A 170 -5.39 7.28 7.47
C GLU A 170 -6.05 8.49 8.14
N VAL A 171 -5.61 9.69 7.77
CA VAL A 171 -6.18 10.95 8.28
C VAL A 171 -7.65 11.06 7.92
N PHE A 172 -8.05 10.67 6.70
CA PHE A 172 -9.46 10.59 6.32
C PHE A 172 -10.25 9.67 7.26
N ALA A 173 -9.77 8.45 7.49
CA ALA A 173 -10.43 7.48 8.35
C ALA A 173 -10.57 7.99 9.80
N VAL A 174 -9.51 8.59 10.35
CA VAL A 174 -9.52 9.18 11.69
C VAL A 174 -10.49 10.35 11.78
N LEU A 175 -10.48 11.27 10.81
CA LEU A 175 -11.36 12.43 10.82
C LEU A 175 -12.84 12.03 10.64
N LYS A 176 -13.12 11.04 9.78
CA LYS A 176 -14.46 10.50 9.58
C LYS A 176 -14.96 9.75 10.83
N GLY A 177 -14.15 8.88 11.42
CA GLY A 177 -14.58 7.98 12.51
C GLY A 177 -14.47 8.56 13.91
N HIS A 178 -13.52 9.46 14.16
CA HIS A 178 -13.09 9.84 15.52
C HIS A 178 -13.05 11.35 15.77
N SER A 179 -13.51 12.18 14.82
CA SER A 179 -13.55 13.63 14.99
C SER A 179 -14.97 14.21 14.95
N ILE A 180 -15.10 15.49 15.32
CA ILE A 180 -16.38 16.23 15.20
C ILE A 180 -16.84 16.39 13.75
N LEU A 181 -15.92 16.30 12.77
CA LEU A 181 -16.23 16.45 11.35
C LEU A 181 -17.14 15.31 10.85
N GLY A 182 -16.92 14.09 11.35
CA GLY A 182 -17.69 12.91 10.98
C GLY A 182 -19.13 12.90 11.47
N ARG A 183 -19.48 13.66 12.52
CA ARG A 183 -20.79 13.54 13.19
C ARG A 183 -22.01 13.95 12.34
N LEU A 184 -21.80 14.73 11.28
CA LEU A 184 -22.86 15.08 10.33
C LEU A 184 -22.83 14.25 9.05
N MET A 185 -21.80 13.42 8.85
CA MET A 185 -21.72 12.60 7.65
C MET A 185 -22.79 11.52 7.71
N ARG A 186 -23.51 11.34 6.61
CA ARG A 186 -24.39 10.19 6.42
C ARG A 186 -23.84 9.31 5.32
N ASP A 187 -23.97 8.00 5.50
CA ASP A 187 -23.63 7.05 4.44
C ASP A 187 -24.57 7.25 3.25
N ALA A 188 -23.95 7.35 2.07
CA ALA A 188 -24.62 7.58 0.80
C ALA A 188 -23.74 7.04 -0.34
N PRO A 189 -24.31 6.87 -1.55
CA PRO A 189 -23.51 6.68 -2.76
C PRO A 189 -22.53 7.84 -2.97
N ALA A 190 -21.45 7.58 -3.70
CA ALA A 190 -20.41 8.57 -3.99
C ALA A 190 -20.98 9.84 -4.64
N ASP A 191 -20.61 11.00 -4.09
CA ASP A 191 -20.95 12.32 -4.62
C ASP A 191 -19.74 12.96 -5.31
N ALA A 192 -19.68 12.81 -6.64
CA ALA A 192 -18.58 13.34 -7.45
C ALA A 192 -18.46 14.88 -7.38
N ALA A 193 -19.57 15.60 -7.18
CA ALA A 193 -19.55 17.06 -7.09
C ALA A 193 -19.00 17.53 -5.73
N GLY A 194 -19.40 16.85 -4.65
CA GLY A 194 -18.83 17.02 -3.32
C GLY A 194 -17.32 16.75 -3.32
N PHE A 195 -16.91 15.64 -3.94
CA PHE A 195 -15.49 15.29 -4.12
C PHE A 195 -14.72 16.38 -4.88
N ALA A 196 -15.17 16.75 -6.07
CA ALA A 196 -14.50 17.76 -6.90
C ALA A 196 -14.38 19.12 -6.19
N ARG A 197 -15.42 19.51 -5.44
CA ARG A 197 -15.38 20.70 -4.60
C ARG A 197 -14.33 20.60 -3.49
N GLY A 198 -14.22 19.42 -2.86
CA GLY A 198 -13.17 19.13 -1.88
C GLY A 198 -11.78 19.30 -2.50
N VAL A 199 -11.54 18.66 -3.66
CA VAL A 199 -10.27 18.75 -4.39
C VAL A 199 -9.91 20.21 -4.69
N ALA A 200 -10.83 20.98 -5.24
CA ALA A 200 -10.62 22.41 -5.50
C ALA A 200 -10.24 23.17 -4.22
N ALA A 201 -10.93 22.90 -3.11
CA ALA A 201 -10.61 23.52 -1.83
C ALA A 201 -9.23 23.11 -1.28
N GLY A 202 -8.76 21.88 -1.55
CA GLY A 202 -7.42 21.44 -1.16
C GLY A 202 -6.30 22.09 -1.98
N LEU A 203 -6.55 22.29 -3.28
CA LEU A 203 -5.58 22.89 -4.22
C LEU A 203 -5.35 24.40 -4.02
N GLU A 204 -6.26 25.10 -3.35
CA GLU A 204 -6.18 26.55 -3.12
C GLU A 204 -5.06 27.00 -2.14
N GLY A 205 -4.14 26.12 -1.74
CA GLY A 205 -2.92 26.47 -1.01
C GLY A 205 -2.92 26.13 0.49
N PRO A 206 -1.86 26.55 1.22
CA PRO A 206 -1.52 26.00 2.53
C PRO A 206 -2.60 26.25 3.60
N GLY A 207 -2.60 25.42 4.64
CA GLY A 207 -3.48 25.58 5.80
C GLY A 207 -4.59 24.53 5.90
N LEU A 208 -4.25 23.25 5.74
CA LEU A 208 -5.17 22.12 5.89
C LEU A 208 -6.05 22.24 7.14
N LEU A 209 -5.45 22.54 8.30
CA LEU A 209 -6.17 22.64 9.57
C LEU A 209 -7.31 23.69 9.54
N GLY A 210 -7.11 24.82 8.86
CA GLY A 210 -8.14 25.84 8.69
C GLY A 210 -9.26 25.38 7.75
N ARG A 211 -8.90 24.64 6.68
CA ARG A 211 -9.85 24.15 5.67
C ARG A 211 -10.65 22.96 6.17
N LEU A 212 -10.11 22.08 7.01
CA LEU A 212 -10.80 20.91 7.53
C LEU A 212 -12.15 21.24 8.20
N PHE A 213 -12.23 22.36 8.91
CA PHE A 213 -13.47 22.75 9.59
C PHE A 213 -14.62 23.09 8.61
N SER A 214 -14.31 23.37 7.34
CA SER A 214 -15.34 23.54 6.30
C SER A 214 -16.19 22.29 6.08
N ALA A 215 -15.65 21.09 6.30
CA ALA A 215 -16.43 19.84 6.25
C ALA A 215 -17.58 19.84 7.27
N ARG A 216 -17.42 20.56 8.39
CA ARG A 216 -18.48 20.72 9.41
C ARG A 216 -19.40 21.91 9.13
N THR A 217 -18.86 23.03 8.65
CA THR A 217 -19.65 24.28 8.50
C THR A 217 -20.45 24.34 7.21
N LEU A 218 -20.02 23.69 6.13
CA LEU A 218 -20.78 23.62 4.88
C LEU A 218 -22.17 22.98 5.05
N PRO A 219 -22.33 21.81 5.68
CA PRO A 219 -23.67 21.27 5.96
C PRO A 219 -24.45 22.10 6.97
N LEU A 220 -23.81 22.66 8.02
CA LEU A 220 -24.49 23.55 8.99
C LEU A 220 -25.09 24.81 8.35
N THR A 221 -24.47 25.31 7.29
CA THR A 221 -24.92 26.49 6.57
C THR A 221 -25.79 26.15 5.35
N GLY A 222 -26.16 24.87 5.18
CA GLY A 222 -26.97 24.41 4.05
C GLY A 222 -26.28 24.51 2.69
N ARG A 223 -24.95 24.66 2.67
CA ARG A 223 -24.15 24.83 1.44
C ARG A 223 -23.62 23.51 0.88
N LEU A 224 -23.80 22.40 1.58
CA LEU A 224 -23.45 21.05 1.15
C LEU A 224 -24.40 20.06 1.84
N ALA A 225 -24.86 19.03 1.13
CA ALA A 225 -25.67 17.98 1.74
C ALA A 225 -24.82 17.14 2.70
N GLU A 226 -25.41 16.69 3.81
CA GLU A 226 -24.76 15.79 4.80
C GLU A 226 -24.23 14.50 4.17
N THR A 227 -24.89 14.02 3.11
CA THR A 227 -24.51 12.84 2.32
C THR A 227 -23.25 13.06 1.47
N ALA A 228 -22.90 14.30 1.14
CA ALA A 228 -21.74 14.65 0.31
C ALA A 228 -20.50 15.05 1.12
N VAL A 229 -20.62 15.13 2.45
CA VAL A 229 -19.54 15.63 3.33
C VAL A 229 -18.35 14.68 3.35
N ALA A 230 -18.58 13.36 3.29
CA ALA A 230 -17.50 12.37 3.25
C ALA A 230 -16.66 12.51 1.97
N ASP A 231 -17.31 12.62 0.81
CA ASP A 231 -16.63 12.82 -0.47
C ASP A 231 -15.91 14.17 -0.53
N TYR A 232 -16.52 15.23 0.00
CA TYR A 232 -15.86 16.53 0.15
C TYR A 232 -14.60 16.46 1.02
N LEU A 233 -14.65 15.79 2.16
CA LEU A 233 -13.47 15.63 3.03
C LEU A 233 -12.38 14.80 2.34
N SER A 234 -12.76 13.73 1.64
CA SER A 234 -11.83 12.92 0.84
C SER A 234 -11.13 13.77 -0.22
N GLY A 235 -11.92 14.52 -1.01
CA GLY A 235 -11.38 15.42 -2.02
C GLY A 235 -10.49 16.51 -1.43
N LEU A 236 -10.85 17.08 -0.28
CA LEU A 236 -10.05 18.10 0.41
C LEU A 236 -8.66 17.58 0.79
N LEU A 237 -8.59 16.37 1.35
CA LEU A 237 -7.33 15.76 1.76
C LEU A 237 -6.47 15.39 0.56
N ILE A 238 -7.05 14.78 -0.49
CA ILE A 238 -6.34 14.44 -1.73
C ILE A 238 -5.86 15.70 -2.46
N GLY A 239 -6.70 16.73 -2.55
CA GLY A 239 -6.29 18.01 -3.14
C GLY A 239 -5.15 18.67 -2.38
N THR A 240 -5.12 18.53 -1.05
CA THR A 240 -4.01 19.04 -0.21
C THR A 240 -2.72 18.25 -0.43
N GLU A 241 -2.81 16.93 -0.63
CA GLU A 241 -1.65 16.08 -0.96
C GLU A 241 -1.02 16.45 -2.31
N ILE A 242 -1.82 16.89 -3.28
CA ILE A 242 -1.37 17.24 -4.63
C ILE A 242 -0.75 18.65 -4.70
N ALA A 243 -1.20 19.59 -3.86
CA ALA A 243 -0.86 21.02 -3.91
C ALA A 243 0.58 21.33 -3.47
#